data_AF-M6ZZV5-F1
#
_entry.id   AF-M6ZZV5-F1
#
_cell.length_a   1.000
_cell.length_b   1.000
_cell.length_c   1.000
_cell.angle_alpha   90.00
_cell.angle_beta   90.00
_cell.angle_gamma   90.00
#
_symmetry.space_group_name_H-M   'P 1'
#
loop_
_entity.id
_entity.type
_entity.pdbx_description
1 polymer ?
#
loop_
_entity_poly.entity_id
_entity_poly.type
_entity_poly.pdbx_seq_one_letter_code
_entity_poly.pdbx_strand_id
1 'polypeptide(L)'
;MLVIFPEQTTVPYKMGKGRPGAFRFIVGKPQSPLPVLCLGLDYRPRGFLRRTSLTIRIGELKYLTPDRDPEEFLHECMHEIASLTNLIYPFEFKKSKLENFEESEVESVI
;
A
#
# COMPACT_ATOMS: atom_id res chain seq x y z
N MET A 1 0.16 18.30 4.72
CA MET A 1 -0.57 17.27 3.95
C MET A 1 0.35 16.77 2.85
N LEU A 2 0.57 15.46 2.77
CA LEU A 2 1.43 14.82 1.76
C LEU A 2 0.60 13.79 0.99
N VAL A 3 0.75 13.75 -0.33
CA VAL A 3 0.10 12.76 -1.20
C VAL A 3 1.19 11.91 -1.84
N ILE A 4 1.02 10.59 -1.78
CA ILE A 4 1.98 9.63 -2.34
C ILE A 4 1.26 8.67 -3.27
N PHE A 5 1.95 8.25 -4.33
CA PHE A 5 1.53 7.16 -5.19
C PHE A 5 2.38 5.94 -4.84
N PRO A 6 1.86 4.97 -4.06
CA PRO A 6 2.66 3.88 -3.48
C PRO A 6 3.26 2.95 -4.53
N GLU A 7 2.71 2.93 -5.74
CA GLU A 7 3.19 2.15 -6.88
C GLU A 7 4.44 2.76 -7.56
N GLN A 8 4.70 4.05 -7.33
CA GLN A 8 5.74 4.90 -7.97
C GLN A 8 5.67 5.01 -9.50
N THR A 9 4.75 4.30 -10.14
CA THR A 9 4.47 4.33 -11.57
C THR A 9 2.97 4.16 -11.78
N THR A 10 2.51 4.30 -13.02
CA THR A 10 1.10 4.06 -13.39
C THR A 10 1.06 3.08 -14.55
N VAL A 11 0.24 2.04 -14.38
CA VAL A 11 -0.15 1.15 -15.47
C VAL A 11 -1.65 1.32 -15.67
N PRO A 12 -2.12 1.71 -16.88
CA PRO A 12 -3.54 1.90 -17.11
C PRO A 12 -4.38 0.66 -16.74
N TYR A 13 -5.46 0.90 -15.99
CA TYR A 13 -6.48 -0.10 -15.62
C TYR A 13 -5.95 -1.31 -14.84
N LYS A 14 -4.81 -1.15 -14.14
CA LYS A 14 -4.21 -2.20 -13.32
C LYS A 14 -3.56 -1.61 -12.08
N MET A 15 -3.62 -2.35 -10.98
CA MET A 15 -2.86 -2.02 -9.77
C MET A 15 -1.39 -2.44 -9.95
N GLY A 16 -0.48 -1.54 -9.64
CA GLY A 16 0.95 -1.83 -9.44
C GLY A 16 1.22 -2.35 -8.03
N LYS A 17 2.41 -2.94 -7.82
CA LYS A 17 2.86 -3.37 -6.49
C LYS A 17 3.22 -2.15 -5.64
N GLY A 18 2.72 -2.09 -4.41
CA GLY A 18 3.20 -1.10 -3.43
C GLY A 18 4.71 -1.24 -3.22
N ARG A 19 5.43 -0.12 -3.12
CA ARG A 19 6.89 -0.07 -2.99
C ARG A 19 7.29 0.21 -1.54
N PRO A 20 7.60 -0.82 -0.71
CA PRO A 20 7.74 -0.64 0.73
C PRO A 20 8.93 0.23 1.12
N GLY A 21 10.07 0.09 0.43
CA GLY A 21 11.26 0.90 0.70
C GLY A 21 11.01 2.41 0.53
N ALA A 22 10.27 2.80 -0.50
CA ALA A 22 9.92 4.20 -0.72
C ALA A 22 8.89 4.71 0.30
N PHE A 23 7.89 3.88 0.62
CA PHE A 23 6.93 4.20 1.67
C PHE A 23 7.63 4.41 3.01
N ARG A 24 8.50 3.49 3.42
CA ARG A 24 9.32 3.58 4.64
C ARG A 24 10.20 4.82 4.67
N PHE A 25 10.80 5.21 3.55
CA PHE A 25 11.58 6.45 3.45
C PHE A 25 10.72 7.69 3.75
N ILE A 26 9.47 7.70 3.30
CA ILE A 26 8.55 8.82 3.48
C ILE A 26 7.97 8.88 4.89
N VAL A 27 7.47 7.75 5.40
CA VAL A 27 6.80 7.69 6.72
C VAL A 27 7.77 7.59 7.88
N GLY A 28 9.00 7.15 7.62
CA GLY A 28 10.05 6.97 8.62
C GLY A 28 9.62 6.01 9.73
N LYS A 29 9.98 6.37 10.98
CA LYS A 29 9.48 5.73 12.20
C LYS A 29 8.66 6.78 12.97
N PRO A 30 7.33 6.80 12.81
CA PRO A 30 6.51 7.83 13.41
C PRO A 30 6.59 7.76 14.95
N GLN A 31 6.67 8.91 15.62
CA GLN A 31 6.68 8.99 17.10
C GLN A 31 5.27 8.91 17.70
N SER A 32 4.25 9.23 16.90
CA SER A 32 2.83 9.17 17.24
C SER A 32 2.06 8.59 16.04
N PRO A 33 0.84 8.06 16.22
CA PRO A 33 0.09 7.46 15.12
C PRO A 33 -0.04 8.40 13.92
N LEU A 34 0.50 8.00 12.77
CA LEU A 34 0.47 8.79 11.55
C LEU A 34 -0.87 8.55 10.84
N PRO A 35 -1.74 9.57 10.69
CA PRO A 35 -3.00 9.43 9.95
C PRO A 35 -2.74 9.24 8.46
N VAL A 36 -3.42 8.27 7.85
CA VAL A 36 -3.34 7.91 6.43
C VAL A 36 -4.73 7.73 5.87
N LEU A 37 -5.02 8.38 4.74
CA LEU A 37 -6.25 8.23 3.97
C LEU A 37 -5.93 7.60 2.62
N CYS A 38 -6.58 6.48 2.33
CA CYS A 38 -6.51 5.85 1.02
C CYS A 38 -7.51 6.51 0.06
N LEU A 39 -7.07 6.76 -1.18
CA LEU A 39 -7.90 7.34 -2.23
C LEU A 39 -7.93 6.38 -3.43
N GLY A 40 -9.13 6.10 -3.92
CA GLY A 40 -9.32 5.40 -5.19
C GLY A 40 -9.69 6.36 -6.30
N LEU A 41 -8.93 6.32 -7.40
CA LEU A 41 -9.17 7.08 -8.63
C LEU A 41 -9.66 6.12 -9.74
N ASP A 42 -10.96 6.09 -10.00
CA ASP A 42 -11.60 5.27 -11.04
C ASP A 42 -11.82 6.11 -12.31
N TYR A 43 -10.99 5.85 -13.32
CA TYR A 43 -11.05 6.50 -14.63
C TYR A 43 -11.85 5.66 -15.62
N ARG A 44 -12.93 6.22 -16.17
CA ARG A 44 -13.73 5.56 -17.21
C ARG A 44 -13.58 6.27 -18.56
N PRO A 45 -13.14 5.57 -19.62
CA PRO A 45 -13.15 6.11 -20.95
C PRO A 45 -14.60 6.24 -21.44
N ARG A 46 -15.07 7.46 -21.73
CA ARG A 46 -16.38 7.69 -22.34
C ARG A 46 -16.23 7.92 -23.85
N GLY A 47 -16.32 6.84 -24.62
CA GLY A 47 -16.61 6.86 -26.07
C GLY A 47 -15.73 7.74 -26.96
N PHE A 48 -16.23 8.01 -28.17
CA PHE A 48 -15.54 8.73 -29.25
C PHE A 48 -15.22 10.20 -28.90
N LEU A 49 -15.96 10.81 -27.97
CA LEU A 49 -15.74 12.15 -27.44
C LEU A 49 -14.97 12.10 -26.13
N ARG A 50 -13.64 11.87 -26.23
CA ARG A 50 -12.46 12.03 -25.33
C ARG A 50 -12.57 12.59 -23.88
N ARG A 51 -13.75 12.69 -23.25
CA ARG A 51 -13.90 13.25 -21.91
C ARG A 51 -13.80 12.12 -20.89
N THR A 52 -12.65 12.00 -20.26
CA THR A 52 -12.41 11.05 -19.17
C THR A 52 -13.33 11.38 -17.99
N SER A 53 -14.12 10.40 -17.56
CA SER A 53 -14.86 10.51 -16.29
C SER A 53 -13.95 10.03 -15.17
N LEU A 54 -13.76 10.85 -14.13
CA LEU A 54 -13.02 10.48 -12.93
C LEU A 54 -14.00 10.39 -11.76
N THR A 55 -14.01 9.25 -11.07
CA THR A 55 -14.65 9.10 -9.76
C THR A 55 -13.57 8.97 -8.71
N ILE A 56 -13.61 9.82 -7.68
CA ILE A 56 -12.72 9.75 -6.52
C ILE A 56 -13.51 9.14 -5.36
N ARG A 57 -12.99 8.07 -4.77
CA ARG A 57 -13.55 7.47 -3.55
C ARG A 57 -12.52 7.62 -2.43
N ILE A 58 -13.00 8.01 -1.25
CA ILE A 58 -12.17 8.21 -0.07
C ILE A 58 -12.43 7.03 0.86
N GLY A 59 -11.37 6.37 1.29
CA GLY A 59 -11.40 5.27 2.24
C GLY A 59 -11.54 5.73 3.69
N GLU A 60 -11.39 4.79 4.60
CA GLU A 60 -11.42 5.09 6.04
C GLU A 60 -10.10 5.72 6.49
N LEU A 61 -10.17 6.54 7.55
CA LEU A 61 -8.97 7.08 8.18
C LEU A 61 -8.25 5.97 8.94
N LYS A 62 -7.07 5.59 8.44
CA LYS A 62 -6.19 4.61 9.07
C LYS A 62 -5.05 5.31 9.81
N TYR A 63 -4.42 4.58 10.72
CA TYR A 63 -3.28 5.08 11.46
C TYR A 63 -2.14 4.08 11.38
N LEU A 64 -0.98 4.56 10.93
CA LEU A 64 0.28 3.84 11.07
C LEU A 64 0.85 4.16 12.46
N THR A 65 0.75 3.21 13.38
CA THR A 65 1.28 3.35 14.74
C THR A 65 2.78 3.01 14.79
N PRO A 66 3.54 3.48 15.79
CA PRO A 66 4.99 3.27 15.88
C PRO A 66 5.44 1.80 15.97
N ASP A 67 4.56 0.94 16.46
CA ASP A 67 4.76 -0.50 16.68
C ASP A 67 4.40 -1.38 15.47
N ARG A 68 3.75 -0.79 14.46
CA ARG A 68 3.25 -1.52 13.30
C ARG A 68 4.30 -1.59 12.19
N ASP A 69 4.39 -2.74 11.53
CA ASP A 69 5.25 -2.89 10.35
C ASP A 69 4.74 -2.00 9.20
N PRO A 70 5.56 -1.05 8.71
CA PRO A 70 5.15 -0.18 7.61
C PRO A 70 4.89 -0.94 6.30
N GLU A 71 5.53 -2.09 6.08
CA GLU A 71 5.34 -2.86 4.85
C GLU A 71 3.98 -3.58 4.85
N GLU A 72 3.63 -4.22 5.97
CA GLU A 72 2.31 -4.81 6.19
C GLU A 72 1.20 -3.75 6.11
N PHE A 73 1.39 -2.60 6.78
CA PHE A 73 0.46 -1.48 6.71
C PHE A 73 0.23 -1.02 5.27
N LEU A 74 1.32 -0.83 4.51
CA LEU A 74 1.23 -0.45 3.10
C LEU A 74 0.46 -1.50 2.29
N HIS A 75 0.71 -2.79 2.53
CA HIS A 75 0.05 -3.87 1.81
C HIS A 75 -1.48 -3.81 2.01
N GLU A 76 -1.95 -3.58 3.23
CA GLU A 76 -3.38 -3.39 3.50
C GLU A 76 -3.95 -2.14 2.82
N CYS A 77 -3.21 -1.02 2.84
CA CYS A 77 -3.60 0.18 2.10
C CYS A 77 -3.74 -0.11 0.60
N MET A 78 -2.87 -0.93 0.01
CA MET A 78 -2.97 -1.29 -1.41
C MET A 78 -4.25 -2.06 -1.74
N HIS A 79 -4.67 -2.98 -0.87
CA HIS A 79 -5.95 -3.69 -1.03
C HIS A 79 -7.14 -2.74 -0.94
N GLU A 80 -7.11 -1.80 0.00
CA GLU A 80 -8.18 -0.79 0.10
C GLU A 80 -8.21 0.12 -1.13
N ILE A 81 -7.07 0.63 -1.60
CA ILE A 81 -6.99 1.44 -2.82
C ILE A 81 -7.56 0.66 -4.02
N ALA A 82 -7.26 -0.64 -4.13
CA ALA A 82 -7.80 -1.49 -5.18
C ALA A 82 -9.33 -1.60 -5.11
N SER A 83 -9.88 -1.82 -3.91
CA SER A 83 -11.32 -1.81 -3.67
C SER A 83 -11.96 -0.47 -4.08
N LEU A 84 -11.35 0.66 -3.67
CA LEU A 84 -11.83 2.01 -3.98
C LEU A 84 -11.73 2.36 -5.49
N THR A 85 -10.82 1.73 -6.22
CA THR A 85 -10.63 1.90 -7.68
C THR A 85 -11.44 0.91 -8.52
N ASN A 86 -12.13 -0.06 -7.91
CA ASN A 86 -12.73 -1.21 -8.59
C ASN A 86 -11.70 -2.05 -9.39
N LEU A 87 -10.46 -2.15 -8.88
CA LEU A 87 -9.40 -2.97 -9.45
C LEU A 87 -9.05 -4.12 -8.51
N ILE A 88 -8.29 -5.08 -9.02
CA ILE A 88 -7.77 -6.20 -8.24
C ILE A 88 -6.30 -5.90 -7.90
N TYR A 89 -5.92 -6.08 -6.63
CA TYR A 89 -4.53 -6.08 -6.19
C TYR A 89 -4.01 -7.52 -6.07
N PRO A 90 -3.27 -8.04 -7.07
CA PRO A 90 -2.94 -9.47 -7.16
C PRO A 90 -1.63 -9.84 -6.43
N PHE A 91 -1.06 -8.94 -5.64
CA PHE A 91 0.23 -9.17 -5.01
C PHE A 91 0.03 -9.71 -3.60
N GLU A 92 0.79 -10.74 -3.25
CA GLU A 92 0.83 -11.30 -1.89
C GLU A 92 1.79 -10.52 -0.99
N PHE A 93 1.48 -10.52 0.30
CA PHE A 93 2.42 -10.04 1.31
C PHE A 93 3.45 -11.12 1.60
N LYS A 94 4.72 -10.84 1.36
CA LYS A 94 5.82 -11.72 1.77
C LYS A 94 6.51 -11.06 2.95
N LYS A 95 6.16 -11.49 4.16
CA LYS A 95 6.92 -11.11 5.36
C LYS A 95 8.36 -11.57 5.14
N SER A 96 9.32 -10.64 5.18
CA SER A 96 10.72 -10.99 4.97
C SER A 96 11.16 -11.93 6.09
N LYS A 97 11.93 -12.97 5.74
CA LYS A 97 12.45 -14.04 6.62
C LYS A 97 13.42 -13.51 7.69
N LEU A 98 12.98 -12.66 8.60
CA LEU A 98 13.68 -12.42 9.86
C LEU A 98 13.28 -13.46 10.92
N GLU A 99 12.14 -14.12 10.76
CA GLU A 99 11.70 -15.22 11.65
C GLU A 99 12.50 -16.53 11.44
N ASN A 100 13.13 -16.75 10.27
CA ASN A 100 13.90 -17.97 10.01
C ASN A 100 15.32 -17.99 10.61
N PHE A 101 15.80 -16.88 11.18
CA PHE A 101 17.12 -16.85 11.83
C PHE A 101 17.04 -17.22 13.32
N GLU A 102 15.94 -16.91 14.00
CA GLU A 102 15.77 -17.22 15.42
C GLU A 102 15.56 -18.72 15.68
N GLU A 103 14.93 -19.48 14.77
CA GLU A 103 14.80 -20.94 14.92
C GLU A 103 16.13 -21.70 14.68
N SER A 104 17.03 -21.17 13.85
CA SER A 104 18.29 -21.84 13.50
C SER A 104 19.38 -21.75 14.59
N GLU A 105 19.28 -20.79 15.51
CA GLU A 105 20.23 -20.65 16.62
C GLU A 105 19.88 -21.53 17.83
N VAL A 106 18.63 -22.02 17.94
CA VAL A 106 18.20 -22.87 19.07
C VAL A 106 18.50 -24.35 18.83
N GLU A 107 18.45 -24.82 17.57
CA GLU A 107 18.79 -26.23 17.23
C GLU A 107 20.29 -26.54 17.18
N SER A 108 21.16 -25.53 17.25
CA SER A 108 22.63 -25.72 17.23
C SER A 108 23.28 -25.75 18.62
N VAL A 109 22.47 -25.74 19.69
CA VAL A 109 22.91 -25.83 21.09
C VAL A 109 22.20 -26.98 21.82
N ILE A 110 22.29 -28.20 21.30
CA ILE A 110 22.08 -29.46 22.06
C ILE A 110 23.11 -30.50 21.60
#